data_AF-A0A2E4KWJ2-F1
#
_entry.id   AF-A0A2E4KWJ2-F1
#
_cell.length_a   1.000
_cell.length_b   1.000
_cell.length_c   1.000
_cell.angle_alpha   90.00
_cell.angle_beta   90.00
_cell.angle_gamma   90.00
#
_symmetry.space_group_name_H-M   'P 1'
#
loop_
_entity.id
_entity.type
_entity.pdbx_description
1 polymer ?
#
loop_
_entity_poly.entity_id
_entity_poly.type
_entity_poly.pdbx_seq_one_letter_code
_entity_poly.pdbx_strand_id
1 'polypeptide(L)' 'MNAHRFPFYEDALSLGDGDGGNGFYLAESWLNVISVDLSSVGLSEADQLAKARRVSIRTVCADLADYQIKP' A
#
# COMPACT_ATOMS: atom_id res chain seq x y z
N MET A 1 -11.13 -14.23 -3.21
CA MET A 1 -11.21 -12.79 -3.51
C MET A 1 -11.95 -12.13 -2.36
N ASN A 2 -11.26 -11.32 -1.55
CA ASN A 2 -11.70 -10.85 -0.22
C ASN A 2 -12.19 -9.39 -0.20
N ALA A 3 -12.38 -8.77 -1.37
CA ALA A 3 -12.73 -7.35 -1.50
C ALA A 3 -14.07 -6.99 -0.81
N HIS A 4 -15.00 -7.94 -0.73
CA HIS A 4 -16.27 -7.80 0.00
C HIS A 4 -16.11 -7.55 1.51
N ARG A 5 -14.90 -7.65 2.05
CA ARG A 5 -14.58 -7.39 3.46
C ARG A 5 -14.30 -5.91 3.74
N PHE A 6 -14.24 -5.06 2.71
CA PHE A 6 -13.94 -3.63 2.84
C PHE A 6 -15.09 -2.66 2.47
N PRO A 7 -16.39 -3.00 2.62
CA PRO A 7 -17.47 -2.19 2.04
C PRO A 7 -17.68 -0.82 2.69
N PHE A 8 -17.01 -0.56 3.82
CA PHE A 8 -17.15 0.67 4.61
C PHE A 8 -15.83 1.38 4.86
N TYR A 9 -14.73 0.91 4.25
CA TYR A 9 -13.43 1.54 4.40
C TYR A 9 -13.07 2.22 3.09
N GLU A 10 -12.53 3.43 3.20
CA GLU A 10 -12.05 4.20 2.04
C GLU A 10 -10.52 4.18 1.99
N ASP A 11 -9.86 4.01 3.14
CA ASP A 11 -8.40 4.05 3.27
C ASP A 11 -7.85 2.73 3.80
N ALA A 12 -6.64 2.38 3.38
CA ALA A 12 -5.91 1.24 3.90
C ALA A 12 -4.41 1.53 4.05
N LEU A 13 -3.81 0.90 5.05
CA LEU A 13 -2.39 0.98 5.36
C LEU A 13 -1.78 -0.41 5.22
N SER A 14 -0.89 -0.60 4.24
CA SER A 14 -0.13 -1.83 4.02
C SER A 14 1.25 -1.70 4.64
N LEU A 15 1.53 -2.46 5.71
CA LEU A 15 2.80 -2.42 6.45
C LEU A 15 3.70 -3.58 6.02
N GLY A 16 4.98 -3.31 5.80
CA GLY A 16 5.93 -4.30 5.30
C GLY A 16 5.58 -4.76 3.88
N ASP A 17 5.13 -3.81 3.06
CA ASP A 17 4.53 -4.10 1.76
C ASP A 17 5.56 -4.56 0.71
N GLY A 18 6.86 -4.39 0.98
CA GLY A 18 7.95 -4.80 0.11
C GLY A 18 7.83 -4.22 -1.30
N ASP A 19 7.58 -5.09 -2.28
CA ASP A 19 7.38 -4.80 -3.70
C ASP A 19 5.95 -4.28 -4.03
N GLY A 20 5.09 -4.15 -3.02
CA GLY A 20 3.77 -3.53 -3.16
C GLY A 20 2.62 -4.50 -3.40
N GLY A 21 2.83 -5.81 -3.25
CA GLY A 21 1.80 -6.82 -3.56
C GLY A 21 0.50 -6.65 -2.78
N ASN A 22 0.56 -6.40 -1.46
CA ASN A 22 -0.64 -6.22 -0.65
C ASN A 22 -1.26 -4.85 -0.89
N GLY A 23 -0.44 -3.80 -1.01
CA GLY A 23 -0.93 -2.46 -1.29
C GLY A 23 -1.66 -2.39 -2.64
N PHE A 24 -1.17 -3.11 -3.64
CA PHE A 24 -1.82 -3.21 -4.94
C PHE A 24 -3.19 -3.88 -4.86
N TYR A 25 -3.30 -5.02 -4.16
CA TYR A 25 -4.57 -5.73 -3.97
C TYR A 25 -5.64 -4.86 -3.28
N LEU A 26 -5.23 -4.07 -2.28
CA LEU A 26 -6.11 -3.15 -1.57
C LEU A 26 -6.53 -1.99 -2.48
N ALA A 27 -5.62 -1.44 -3.28
CA ALA A 27 -5.92 -0.32 -4.16
C ALA A 27 -6.82 -0.71 -5.34
N GLU A 28 -6.70 -1.95 -5.86
CA GLU A 28 -7.66 -2.52 -6.81
C GLU A 28 -9.07 -2.69 -6.22
N SER A 29 -9.17 -2.76 -4.89
CA SER A 29 -10.44 -2.81 -4.17
C SER A 29 -11.04 -1.42 -3.92
N TRP A 30 -10.56 -0.39 -4.64
CA TRP A 30 -11.01 1.01 -4.55
C TRP A 30 -10.65 1.73 -3.25
N LEU A 31 -9.63 1.24 -2.53
CA LEU A 31 -9.11 1.87 -1.32
C LEU A 31 -7.98 2.84 -1.65
N ASN A 32 -7.88 3.94 -0.90
CA ASN A 32 -6.69 4.79 -0.90
C ASN A 32 -5.62 4.11 -0.05
N VAL A 33 -4.55 3.64 -0.69
CA VAL A 33 -3.55 2.82 -0.02
C VAL A 33 -2.29 3.61 0.30
N ILE A 34 -1.83 3.48 1.54
CA ILE A 34 -0.48 3.85 1.95
C ILE A 34 0.33 2.57 2.17
N SER A 35 1.41 2.39 1.41
CA SER A 35 2.35 1.29 1.53
C SER A 35 3.59 1.75 2.30
N VAL A 36 3.88 1.10 3.43
CA VAL A 36 5.02 1.42 4.30
C VAL A 36 6.00 0.26 4.28
N ASP A 37 7.26 0.54 3.96
CA ASP A 37 8.34 -0.45 4.01
C ASP A 37 9.68 0.22 4.34
N LEU A 38 10.65 -0.55 4.82
CA LEU A 38 12.02 -0.08 5.05
C LEU A 38 12.81 -0.02 3.72
N SER A 39 12.43 -0.84 2.74
CA SER A 39 13.08 -0.95 1.44
C SER A 39 12.61 0.14 0.47
N SER A 40 13.44 1.17 0.31
CA SER A 40 13.21 2.20 -0.72
C SER A 40 13.19 1.64 -2.14
N VAL A 41 13.92 0.54 -2.40
CA VAL A 41 13.93 -0.16 -3.69
C VAL A 41 12.59 -0.84 -3.93
N GLY A 42 12.08 -1.59 -2.95
CA GLY A 42 10.78 -2.26 -3.04
C GLY A 42 9.64 -1.26 -3.26
N LEU A 43 9.65 -0.14 -2.53
CA LEU A 43 8.67 0.93 -2.71
C LEU A 43 8.75 1.61 -4.08
N SER A 44 9.96 1.74 -4.66
CA SER A 44 10.11 2.25 -6.03
C SER A 44 9.54 1.28 -7.06
N GLU A 45 9.76 -0.02 -6.89
CA GLU A 45 9.17 -1.06 -7.74
C GLU A 45 7.65 -1.09 -7.61
N ALA A 46 7.13 -0.96 -6.39
CA ALA A 46 5.71 -0.85 -6.10
C ALA A 46 5.06 0.35 -6.81
N ASP A 47 5.66 1.54 -6.73
CA ASP A 47 5.17 2.75 -7.40
C ASP A 47 5.18 2.61 -8.93
N GLN A 48 6.23 2.01 -9.49
CA GLN A 48 6.31 1.73 -10.94
C GLN A 48 5.22 0.73 -11.37
N LEU A 49 5.00 -0.33 -10.60
CA LEU A 49 3.97 -1.33 -10.88
C LEU A 49 2.56 -0.72 -10.78
N ALA A 50 2.31 0.11 -9.77
CA ALA A 50 1.06 0.83 -9.60
C ALA A 50 0.77 1.75 -10.80
N LYS A 51 1.76 2.53 -11.24
CA LYS A 51 1.67 3.36 -12.46
C LYS A 51 1.37 2.52 -13.71
N ALA A 52 2.07 1.40 -13.89
CA ALA A 52 1.87 0.51 -15.03
C ALA A 52 0.44 -0.07 -15.08
N ARG A 53 -0.14 -0.33 -13.90
CA ARG A 53 -1.49 -0.89 -13.76
C ARG A 53 -2.59 0.17 -13.59
N ARG A 54 -2.23 1.46 -13.64
CA ARG A 54 -3.14 2.61 -13.46
C ARG A 54 -3.88 2.61 -12.12
N VAL A 55 -3.19 2.16 -11.08
CA VAL A 55 -3.68 2.19 -9.71
C VAL A 55 -2.83 3.17 -8.91
N SER A 56 -3.43 3.91 -7.98
CA SER A 56 -2.71 4.88 -7.15
C SER A 56 -2.44 4.29 -5.78
N ILE A 57 -1.16 4.24 -5.41
CA ILE A 57 -0.72 3.94 -4.05
C ILE A 57 0.23 5.06 -3.60
N ARG A 58 0.24 5.35 -2.30
CA ARG A 58 1.22 6.24 -1.69
C ARG A 58 2.27 5.41 -0.99
N THR A 59 3.54 5.60 -1.31
CA THR A 59 4.63 4.89 -0.64
C THR A 59 5.27 5.72 0.46
N VAL A 60 5.67 5.08 1.55
CA VAL A 60 6.36 5.69 2.70
C VAL A 60 7.52 4.78 3.09
N CYS A 61 8.75 5.27 2.89
CA CYS A 61 9.94 4.58 3.35
C CYS A 61 10.17 4.88 4.82
N ALA A 62 9.89 3.93 5.71
CA ALA A 62 10.06 4.09 7.15
C ALA A 62 10.33 2.74 7.83
N ASP A 63 11.06 2.78 8.93
CA ASP A 63 11.15 1.63 9.83
C ASP A 63 9.82 1.47 10.57
N LEU A 64 9.24 0.28 10.52
CA LEU A 64 7.99 -0.04 11.21
C LEU A 64 8.13 0.05 12.73
N ALA A 65 9.33 -0.10 13.28
CA ALA A 65 9.58 0.10 14.71
C ALA A 65 9.35 1.56 15.15
N ASP A 66 9.58 2.52 14.24
CA ASP A 66 9.45 3.95 14.50
C ASP A 66 8.19 4.57 13.85
N TYR A 67 7.51 3.82 12.99
CA TYR A 67 6.36 4.32 12.25
C TYR A 67 5.11 4.46 13.13
N GLN A 68 4.69 5.71 13.37
CA GLN A 68 3.47 6.00 14.12
C GLN A 68 2.23 5.96 13.24
N ILE A 69 1.34 5.01 13.51
CA ILE A 69 0.01 4.93 12.90
C ILE A 69 -0.90 5.93 13.59
N LYS A 70 -1.49 6.84 12.81
CA LYS A 70 -2.51 7.78 13.28
C LYS A 70 -3.86 7.39 12.67
N PRO A 71 -4.91 7.19 13.47
CA PRO A 71 -6.27 6.99 12.97
C PRO A 71 -6.90 8.27 12.44
#